data_AF-A0A378N1M8-F1
#
_entry.id   AF-A0A378N1M8-F1
#
_cell.length_a   1.000
_cell.length_b   1.000
_cell.length_c   1.000
_cell.angle_alpha   90.00
_cell.angle_beta   90.00
_cell.angle_gamma   90.00
#
_symmetry.space_group_name_H-M   'P 1'
#
loop_
_entity.id
_entity.type
_entity.pdbx_description
1 polymer ?
#
loop_
_entity_poly.entity_id
_entity_poly.type
_entity_poly.pdbx_seq_one_letter_code
_entity_poly.pdbx_strand_id
1 'polypeptide(L)'
;MKVIIPVAGLGTRMLPATKAIPKEMLILADKPLIQYIVNECVAAGFKEIVLVTHSSKNAIENHFDTSFELETMLEKRVKRQLLDDVRSIVPKDVTLIHVRQGQAKGLGHAVLCGRTVVGDEPFAVVLPDVLLGEFTANQKTENLAAMVKRFQETGYSQIMVAPVPMENVSSYGVADCHGVDIPLGGQRLLRKWLKNQVLKRRLLI
;
A
#
# COMPACT_ATOMS: atom_id res chain seq x y z
N MET A 1 11.99 -5.75 -8.60
CA MET A 1 11.83 -5.07 -7.30
C MET A 1 10.51 -5.50 -6.71
N LYS A 2 10.50 -5.91 -5.44
CA LYS A 2 9.31 -6.37 -4.70
C LYS A 2 8.70 -5.22 -3.92
N VAL A 3 7.42 -5.35 -3.55
CA VAL A 3 6.74 -4.42 -2.64
C VAL A 3 6.19 -5.18 -1.43
N ILE A 4 6.34 -4.62 -0.24
CA ILE A 4 5.78 -5.13 1.01
C ILE A 4 4.54 -4.30 1.38
N ILE A 5 3.41 -4.97 1.62
CA ILE A 5 2.18 -4.36 2.10
C ILE A 5 1.83 -4.93 3.49
N PRO A 6 2.01 -4.16 4.57
CA PRO A 6 1.66 -4.59 5.93
C PRO A 6 0.14 -4.55 6.17
N VAL A 7 -0.50 -5.72 6.24
CA VAL A 7 -1.95 -5.89 6.44
C VAL A 7 -2.31 -6.62 7.75
N ALA A 8 -1.36 -6.79 8.66
CA ALA A 8 -1.53 -7.55 9.90
C ALA A 8 -2.25 -6.79 11.04
N GLY A 9 -2.51 -5.48 10.87
CA GLY A 9 -3.10 -4.64 11.92
C GLY A 9 -4.55 -5.00 12.26
N LEU A 10 -4.94 -4.85 13.53
CA LEU A 10 -6.28 -5.20 14.02
C LEU A 10 -7.40 -4.21 13.63
N GLY A 11 -7.05 -3.03 13.10
CA GLY A 11 -8.05 -2.05 12.65
C GLY A 11 -8.82 -1.35 13.78
N THR A 12 -8.29 -1.29 15.00
CA THR A 12 -8.98 -0.75 16.20
C THR A 12 -9.57 0.65 16.04
N ARG A 13 -8.97 1.50 15.19
CA ARG A 13 -9.48 2.85 14.85
C ARG A 13 -10.82 2.84 14.11
N MET A 14 -11.21 1.71 13.54
CA MET A 14 -12.40 1.54 12.70
C MET A 14 -13.38 0.53 13.31
N LEU A 15 -13.35 0.37 14.63
CA LEU A 15 -14.39 -0.39 15.33
C LEU A 15 -15.70 0.41 15.34
N PRO A 16 -16.87 -0.25 15.25
CA PRO A 16 -17.07 -1.70 15.27
C PRO A 16 -16.96 -2.38 13.89
N ALA A 17 -16.84 -1.64 12.79
CA ALA A 17 -16.88 -2.18 11.43
C ALA A 17 -15.82 -3.27 11.19
N THR A 18 -14.66 -3.13 11.81
CA THR A 18 -13.52 -4.04 11.63
C THR A 18 -13.45 -5.20 12.62
N LYS A 19 -14.49 -5.40 13.44
CA LYS A 19 -14.55 -6.49 14.42
C LYS A 19 -14.42 -7.87 13.77
N ALA A 20 -15.08 -8.06 12.63
CA ALA A 20 -15.13 -9.35 11.91
C ALA A 20 -14.55 -9.28 10.50
N ILE A 21 -14.40 -8.07 9.95
CA ILE A 21 -13.88 -7.84 8.60
C ILE A 21 -12.55 -7.08 8.73
N PRO A 22 -11.48 -7.50 8.04
CA PRO A 22 -10.24 -6.73 8.00
C PRO A 22 -10.48 -5.27 7.58
N LYS A 23 -9.76 -4.31 8.18
CA LYS A 23 -9.86 -2.90 7.74
C LYS A 23 -9.55 -2.73 6.25
N GLU A 24 -8.66 -3.56 5.71
CA GLU A 24 -8.21 -3.55 4.32
C GLU A 24 -9.29 -4.09 3.36
N MET A 25 -10.29 -4.80 3.89
CA MET A 25 -11.44 -5.34 3.16
C MET A 25 -12.68 -4.43 3.22
N LEU A 26 -12.57 -3.26 3.85
CA LEU A 26 -13.65 -2.27 3.80
C LEU A 26 -13.83 -1.80 2.35
N ILE A 27 -15.07 -1.65 1.92
CA ILE A 27 -15.40 -1.34 0.52
C ILE A 27 -15.40 0.17 0.30
N LEU A 28 -14.69 0.61 -0.73
CA LEU A 28 -14.83 1.93 -1.32
C LEU A 28 -15.49 1.76 -2.69
N ALA A 29 -16.68 2.35 -2.86
CA ALA A 29 -17.56 2.09 -4.00
C ALA A 29 -17.88 0.59 -4.17
N ASP A 30 -17.15 -0.12 -5.03
CA ASP A 30 -17.39 -1.50 -5.43
C ASP A 30 -16.22 -2.46 -5.13
N LYS A 31 -15.09 -1.95 -4.61
CA LYS A 31 -13.88 -2.75 -4.37
C LYS A 31 -13.33 -2.55 -2.94
N PRO A 32 -12.68 -3.56 -2.35
CA PRO A 32 -12.02 -3.38 -1.06
C PRO A 32 -10.79 -2.48 -1.18
N LEU A 33 -10.46 -1.76 -0.10
CA LEU A 33 -9.30 -0.85 -0.04
C LEU A 33 -8.00 -1.52 -0.55
N ILE A 34 -7.77 -2.78 -0.17
CA ILE A 34 -6.56 -3.52 -0.56
C ILE A 34 -6.43 -3.70 -2.08
N GLN A 35 -7.53 -3.79 -2.81
CA GLN A 35 -7.49 -3.95 -4.27
C GLN A 35 -6.96 -2.67 -4.94
N TYR A 36 -7.33 -1.48 -4.44
CA TYR A 36 -6.77 -0.22 -4.93
C TYR A 36 -5.25 -0.15 -4.74
N ILE A 37 -4.77 -0.58 -3.57
CA ILE A 37 -3.34 -0.60 -3.25
C ILE A 37 -2.58 -1.58 -4.15
N VAL A 38 -3.14 -2.77 -4.38
CA VAL A 38 -2.55 -3.75 -5.31
C VAL A 38 -2.54 -3.21 -6.73
N ASN A 39 -3.63 -2.60 -7.19
CA ASN A 39 -3.70 -1.96 -8.51
C ASN A 39 -2.65 -0.85 -8.68
N GLU A 40 -2.44 -0.01 -7.65
CA GLU A 40 -1.39 1.01 -7.64
C GLU A 40 0.00 0.38 -7.79
N CYS A 41 0.30 -0.67 -7.02
CA CYS A 41 1.58 -1.38 -7.11
C CYS A 41 1.78 -1.98 -8.52
N VAL A 42 0.75 -2.61 -9.07
CA VAL A 42 0.79 -3.16 -10.42
C VAL A 42 1.01 -2.05 -11.46
N ALA A 43 0.33 -0.92 -11.32
CA ALA A 43 0.47 0.23 -12.22
C ALA A 43 1.88 0.83 -12.17
N ALA A 44 2.51 0.84 -11.00
CA ALA A 44 3.91 1.24 -10.80
C ALA A 44 4.93 0.19 -11.29
N GLY A 45 4.47 -0.95 -11.80
CA GLY A 45 5.31 -1.99 -12.43
C GLY A 45 5.75 -3.12 -11.50
N PHE A 46 5.22 -3.22 -10.28
CA PHE A 46 5.52 -4.33 -9.38
C PHE A 46 4.84 -5.63 -9.88
N LYS A 47 5.61 -6.72 -9.92
CA LYS A 47 5.13 -8.06 -10.30
C LYS A 47 5.08 -9.03 -9.12
N GLU A 48 5.79 -8.72 -8.05
CA GLU A 48 5.80 -9.53 -6.83
C GLU A 48 5.39 -8.65 -5.64
N ILE A 49 4.28 -9.01 -5.01
CA ILE A 49 3.65 -8.26 -3.91
C ILE A 49 3.64 -9.14 -2.66
N VAL A 50 4.30 -8.68 -1.59
CA VAL A 50 4.42 -9.39 -0.33
C VAL A 50 3.42 -8.83 0.69
N LEU A 51 2.36 -9.57 0.97
CA LEU A 51 1.39 -9.24 2.00
C LEU A 51 1.87 -9.77 3.36
N VAL A 52 2.21 -8.87 4.28
CA VAL A 52 2.55 -9.22 5.65
C VAL A 52 1.27 -9.20 6.49
N THR A 53 0.76 -10.39 6.79
CA THR A 53 -0.61 -10.63 7.25
C THR A 53 -0.68 -11.26 8.65
N HIS A 54 -1.89 -11.45 9.17
CA HIS A 54 -2.19 -12.10 10.45
C HIS A 54 -3.20 -13.24 10.24
N SER A 55 -3.28 -14.22 11.13
CA SER A 55 -4.16 -15.41 10.98
C SER A 55 -5.64 -15.07 10.83
N SER A 56 -6.08 -13.92 11.34
CA SER A 56 -7.46 -13.44 11.21
C SER A 56 -7.78 -12.76 9.87
N LYS A 57 -6.84 -12.73 8.92
CA LYS A 57 -6.92 -11.93 7.68
C LYS A 57 -7.05 -12.78 6.41
N ASN A 58 -7.56 -14.01 6.51
CA ASN A 58 -7.73 -14.91 5.36
C ASN A 58 -8.61 -14.32 4.25
N ALA A 59 -9.56 -13.44 4.59
CA ALA A 59 -10.39 -12.76 3.59
C ALA A 59 -9.58 -11.93 2.58
N ILE A 60 -8.42 -11.41 2.98
CA ILE A 60 -7.52 -10.69 2.07
C ILE A 60 -6.89 -11.67 1.07
N GLU A 61 -6.43 -12.81 1.55
CA GLU A 61 -5.80 -13.86 0.71
C GLU A 61 -6.82 -14.38 -0.31
N ASN A 62 -8.02 -14.74 0.15
CA ASN A 62 -9.09 -15.25 -0.69
C ASN A 62 -9.60 -14.23 -1.73
N HIS A 63 -9.49 -12.92 -1.47
CA HIS A 63 -9.93 -11.89 -2.44
C HIS A 63 -9.06 -11.90 -3.70
N PHE A 64 -7.78 -12.24 -3.55
CA PHE A 64 -6.82 -12.28 -4.65
C PHE A 64 -6.58 -13.69 -5.21
N ASP A 65 -7.20 -14.71 -4.61
CA ASP A 65 -7.13 -16.10 -5.05
C ASP A 65 -8.32 -16.47 -5.94
N THR A 66 -8.18 -17.56 -6.69
CA THR A 66 -9.25 -18.08 -7.56
C THR A 66 -10.37 -18.69 -6.72
N SER A 67 -11.58 -18.12 -6.84
CA SER A 67 -12.79 -18.69 -6.26
C SER A 67 -13.49 -19.62 -7.25
N PHE A 68 -13.05 -20.89 -7.30
CA PHE A 68 -13.56 -21.88 -8.26
C PHE A 68 -15.10 -22.02 -8.25
N GLU A 69 -15.70 -22.03 -7.06
CA GLU A 69 -17.15 -22.14 -6.91
C GLU A 69 -17.89 -20.92 -7.48
N LEU A 70 -17.37 -19.71 -7.21
CA LEU A 70 -17.94 -18.46 -7.71
C LEU A 70 -17.80 -18.37 -9.24
N GLU A 71 -16.63 -18.66 -9.79
CA GLU A 71 -16.39 -18.64 -11.23
C GLU A 71 -17.31 -19.62 -11.96
N THR A 72 -17.38 -20.87 -11.48
CA THR A 72 -18.28 -21.89 -12.05
C THR A 72 -19.74 -21.44 -12.00
N MET A 73 -20.16 -20.78 -10.91
CA MET A 73 -21.53 -20.26 -10.78
C MET A 73 -21.81 -19.13 -11.79
N LEU A 74 -20.87 -18.20 -11.96
CA LEU A 74 -21.00 -17.08 -12.90
C LEU A 74 -21.01 -17.57 -14.36
N GLU A 75 -20.18 -18.55 -14.69
CA GLU A 75 -20.17 -19.22 -16.00
C GLU A 75 -21.52 -19.89 -16.30
N LYS A 76 -22.04 -20.70 -15.37
CA LYS A 76 -23.36 -21.36 -15.51
C LYS A 76 -24.50 -20.35 -15.68
N ARG A 77 -24.41 -19.19 -15.04
CA ARG A 77 -25.41 -18.11 -15.15
C ARG A 77 -25.16 -17.15 -16.32
N VAL A 78 -24.15 -17.42 -17.17
CA VAL A 78 -23.77 -16.62 -18.33
C VAL A 78 -23.46 -15.16 -17.96
N LYS A 79 -22.96 -14.90 -16.75
CA LYS A 79 -22.59 -13.57 -16.24
C LYS A 79 -21.16 -13.21 -16.64
N ARG A 80 -20.91 -13.10 -17.95
CA ARG A 80 -19.56 -12.95 -18.53
C ARG A 80 -18.80 -11.73 -17.99
N GLN A 81 -19.44 -10.56 -17.93
CA GLN A 81 -18.79 -9.34 -17.42
C GLN A 81 -18.30 -9.52 -15.98
N LEU A 82 -19.16 -10.03 -15.08
CA LEU A 82 -18.79 -10.25 -13.68
C LEU A 82 -17.69 -11.31 -13.53
N LEU A 83 -17.69 -12.33 -14.38
CA LEU A 83 -16.63 -13.33 -14.40
C LEU A 83 -15.29 -12.72 -14.80
N ASP A 84 -15.28 -11.86 -15.82
CA ASP A 84 -14.08 -11.15 -16.26
C ASP A 84 -13.59 -10.17 -15.19
N ASP A 85 -14.51 -9.48 -14.50
CA ASP A 85 -14.18 -8.59 -13.38
C ASP A 85 -13.52 -9.37 -12.22
N VAL A 86 -14.04 -10.54 -11.85
CA VAL A 86 -13.45 -11.40 -10.80
C VAL A 86 -12.08 -11.94 -11.22
N ARG A 87 -11.95 -12.40 -12.47
CA ARG A 87 -10.68 -12.94 -12.99
C ARG A 87 -9.60 -11.88 -13.18
N SER A 88 -9.98 -10.61 -13.27
CA SER A 88 -9.05 -9.49 -13.48
C SER A 88 -8.58 -8.81 -12.19
N ILE A 89 -9.04 -9.28 -11.01
CA ILE A 89 -8.61 -8.74 -9.71
C ILE A 89 -7.08 -8.75 -9.57
N VAL A 90 -6.41 -9.81 -10.06
CA VAL A 90 -4.95 -9.90 -10.13
C VAL A 90 -4.55 -10.18 -11.58
N PRO A 91 -3.70 -9.35 -12.21
CA PRO A 91 -3.15 -9.66 -13.52
C PRO A 91 -2.34 -10.97 -13.50
N LYS A 92 -2.41 -11.74 -14.59
CA LYS A 92 -1.76 -13.07 -14.69
C LYS A 92 -0.24 -13.07 -14.49
N ASP A 93 0.41 -11.92 -14.67
CA ASP A 93 1.86 -11.74 -14.51
C ASP A 93 2.24 -11.17 -13.13
N VAL A 94 1.31 -11.14 -12.18
CA VAL A 94 1.51 -10.65 -10.81
C VAL A 94 1.40 -11.82 -9.84
N THR A 95 2.38 -11.93 -8.94
CA THR A 95 2.42 -12.93 -7.87
C THR A 95 2.22 -12.25 -6.53
N LEU A 96 1.22 -12.70 -5.76
CA LEU A 96 1.06 -12.34 -4.35
C LEU A 96 1.69 -13.40 -3.46
N ILE A 97 2.47 -12.94 -2.48
CA ILE A 97 3.19 -13.76 -1.52
C ILE A 97 2.71 -13.38 -0.13
N HIS A 98 2.37 -14.36 0.70
CA HIS A 98 1.84 -14.10 2.04
C HIS A 98 2.85 -14.51 3.11
N VAL A 99 3.14 -13.58 4.03
CA VAL A 99 4.02 -13.83 5.19
C VAL A 99 3.27 -13.49 6.46
N ARG A 100 3.28 -14.39 7.44
CA ARG A 100 2.66 -14.12 8.75
C ARG A 100 3.58 -13.21 9.58
N GLN A 101 3.03 -12.12 10.12
CA GLN A 101 3.75 -11.28 11.08
C GLN A 101 3.95 -12.00 12.44
N GLY A 102 3.04 -12.92 12.78
CA GLY A 102 3.02 -13.61 14.07
C GLY A 102 2.54 -12.71 15.21
N GLN A 103 3.37 -11.75 15.66
CA GLN A 103 3.05 -10.81 16.74
C GLN A 103 2.97 -9.37 16.22
N ALA A 104 1.96 -8.63 16.69
CA ALA A 104 1.71 -7.24 16.30
C ALA A 104 2.69 -6.24 16.96
N LYS A 105 3.97 -6.31 16.58
CA LYS A 105 5.05 -5.43 17.09
C LYS A 105 5.26 -4.15 16.26
N GLY A 106 4.22 -3.71 15.55
CA GLY A 106 4.24 -2.50 14.74
C GLY A 106 4.86 -2.66 13.33
N LEU A 107 4.95 -1.53 12.62
CA LEU A 107 5.32 -1.46 11.20
C LEU A 107 6.73 -1.99 10.91
N GLY A 108 7.73 -1.57 11.69
CA GLY A 108 9.12 -2.00 11.49
C GLY A 108 9.28 -3.53 11.58
N HIS A 109 8.56 -4.16 12.52
CA HIS A 109 8.52 -5.62 12.61
C HIS A 109 7.84 -6.26 11.40
N ALA A 110 6.75 -5.67 10.90
CA ALA A 110 6.08 -6.18 9.69
C ALA A 110 7.02 -6.15 8.48
N VAL A 111 7.76 -5.06 8.28
CA VAL A 111 8.76 -4.95 7.21
C VAL A 111 9.87 -5.98 7.38
N LEU A 112 10.35 -6.20 8.61
CA LEU A 112 11.35 -7.23 8.91
C LEU A 112 10.85 -8.64 8.59
N CYS A 113 9.58 -8.96 8.87
CA CYS A 113 9.00 -10.24 8.47
C CYS A 113 8.98 -10.40 6.95
N GLY A 114 8.61 -9.37 6.19
CA GLY A 114 8.62 -9.41 4.72
C GLY A 114 10.03 -9.48 4.11
N ARG A 115 11.07 -9.03 4.84
CA ARG A 115 12.48 -9.10 4.38
C ARG A 115 12.90 -10.53 4.03
N THR A 116 12.37 -11.55 4.69
CA THR A 116 12.72 -12.96 4.39
C THR A 116 12.36 -13.38 2.97
N VAL A 117 11.35 -12.75 2.36
CA VAL A 117 10.93 -12.97 0.97
C VAL A 117 11.67 -12.07 -0.01
N VAL A 118 11.97 -10.85 0.41
CA VAL A 118 12.68 -9.87 -0.43
C VAL A 118 14.17 -10.20 -0.57
N GLY A 119 14.80 -10.68 0.50
CA GLY A 119 16.26 -10.87 0.56
C GLY A 119 17.01 -9.54 0.71
N ASP A 120 18.14 -9.43 0.04
CA ASP A 120 19.00 -8.22 0.05
C ASP A 120 18.74 -7.29 -1.16
N GLU A 121 17.61 -7.48 -1.84
CA GLU A 121 17.18 -6.61 -2.93
C GLU A 121 16.52 -5.32 -2.40
N PRO A 122 16.58 -4.20 -3.14
CA PRO A 122 15.74 -3.05 -2.85
C PRO A 122 14.25 -3.42 -2.96
N PHE A 123 13.43 -2.76 -2.16
CA PHE A 123 11.99 -3.00 -2.12
C PHE A 123 11.22 -1.73 -1.75
N ALA A 124 9.95 -1.69 -2.14
CA ALA A 124 9.01 -0.66 -1.69
C ALA A 124 8.21 -1.14 -0.48
N VAL A 125 7.72 -0.19 0.31
CA VAL A 125 6.73 -0.44 1.38
C VAL A 125 5.53 0.46 1.10
N VAL A 126 4.34 -0.14 1.01
CA VAL A 126 3.08 0.59 0.80
C VAL A 126 2.14 0.30 1.96
N LEU A 127 1.60 1.36 2.56
CA LEU A 127 0.65 1.24 3.67
C LEU A 127 -0.77 1.16 3.12
N PRO A 128 -1.57 0.13 3.50
CA PRO A 128 -2.85 -0.11 2.87
C PRO A 128 -3.97 0.83 3.33
N ASP A 129 -3.71 1.70 4.32
CA ASP A 129 -4.67 2.69 4.84
C ASP A 129 -4.52 4.09 4.23
N VAL A 130 -3.61 4.27 3.28
CA VAL A 130 -3.46 5.51 2.52
C VAL A 130 -3.76 5.23 1.06
N LEU A 131 -4.86 5.78 0.54
CA LEU A 131 -5.22 5.67 -0.86
C LEU A 131 -4.77 6.92 -1.62
N LEU A 132 -4.12 6.72 -2.76
CA LEU A 132 -3.85 7.78 -3.71
C LEU A 132 -4.98 7.82 -4.74
N GLY A 133 -5.63 8.98 -4.86
CA GLY A 133 -6.79 9.14 -5.73
C GLY A 133 -6.43 8.89 -7.20
N GLU A 134 -7.01 7.85 -7.79
CA GLU A 134 -6.81 7.48 -9.21
C GLU A 134 -7.19 8.62 -10.18
N PHE A 135 -8.15 9.48 -9.78
CA PHE A 135 -8.59 10.62 -10.58
C PHE A 135 -7.70 11.87 -10.44
N THR A 136 -6.80 11.87 -9.44
CA THR A 136 -5.95 13.03 -9.13
C THR A 136 -4.51 12.86 -9.60
N ALA A 137 -4.09 11.65 -9.96
CA ALA A 137 -2.73 11.34 -10.39
C ALA A 137 -2.69 10.11 -11.31
N ASN A 138 -1.78 10.10 -12.28
CA ASN A 138 -1.53 8.92 -13.10
C ASN A 138 -0.62 7.92 -12.38
N GLN A 139 -1.20 6.83 -11.87
CA GLN A 139 -0.48 5.79 -11.10
C GLN A 139 0.62 5.05 -11.89
N LYS A 140 0.70 5.21 -13.22
CA LYS A 140 1.78 4.64 -14.05
C LYS A 140 3.02 5.53 -14.12
N THR A 141 2.91 6.80 -13.79
CA THR A 141 3.99 7.79 -14.00
C THR A 141 4.27 8.68 -12.80
N GLU A 142 3.31 8.83 -11.89
CA GLU A 142 3.39 9.69 -10.71
C GLU A 142 3.54 8.86 -9.42
N ASN A 143 3.73 9.53 -8.30
CA ASN A 143 3.76 8.93 -6.96
C ASN A 143 4.71 7.73 -6.85
N LEU A 144 4.18 6.53 -6.56
CA LEU A 144 4.96 5.31 -6.40
C LEU A 144 5.80 4.99 -7.66
N ALA A 145 5.25 5.17 -8.86
CA ALA A 145 5.98 4.94 -10.10
C ALA A 145 7.15 5.93 -10.27
N ALA A 146 6.91 7.20 -9.94
CA ALA A 146 7.97 8.23 -9.96
C ALA A 146 9.07 7.93 -8.93
N MET A 147 8.71 7.47 -7.73
CA MET A 147 9.68 7.05 -6.71
C MET A 147 10.52 5.88 -7.16
N VAL A 148 9.91 4.86 -7.78
CA VAL A 148 10.63 3.70 -8.34
C VAL A 148 11.64 4.14 -9.38
N LYS A 149 11.20 4.96 -10.35
CA LYS A 149 12.08 5.50 -11.39
C LYS A 149 13.23 6.30 -10.77
N ARG A 150 12.95 7.13 -9.77
CA ARG A 150 13.98 7.95 -9.12
C ARG A 150 14.99 7.13 -8.33
N PHE A 151 14.53 6.07 -7.65
CA PHE A 151 15.41 5.12 -6.98
C PHE A 151 16.36 4.45 -7.99
N GLN A 152 15.85 4.04 -9.15
CA GLN A 152 16.69 3.44 -10.21
C GLN A 152 17.74 4.42 -10.77
N GLU A 153 17.38 5.70 -10.90
CA GLU A 153 18.31 6.73 -11.40
C GLU A 153 19.38 7.13 -10.38
N THR A 154 19.06 7.11 -9.08
CA THR A 154 19.91 7.74 -8.05
C THR A 154 20.48 6.81 -7.00
N GLY A 155 19.89 5.64 -6.81
CA GLY A 155 20.21 4.72 -5.72
C GLY A 155 19.81 5.21 -4.32
N TYR A 156 19.26 6.43 -4.17
CA TYR A 156 18.79 6.93 -2.88
C TYR A 156 17.40 6.41 -2.55
N SER A 157 17.17 6.01 -1.30
CA SER A 157 15.84 5.66 -0.81
C SER A 157 14.86 6.83 -0.98
N GLN A 158 13.64 6.50 -1.36
CA GLN A 158 12.58 7.48 -1.60
C GLN A 158 11.53 7.40 -0.48
N ILE A 159 11.00 8.55 -0.07
CA ILE A 159 9.90 8.65 0.90
C ILE A 159 8.88 9.63 0.32
N MET A 160 7.63 9.18 0.17
CA MET A 160 6.54 10.02 -0.31
C MET A 160 6.12 11.00 0.79
N VAL A 161 5.84 12.25 0.43
CA VAL A 161 5.31 13.24 1.35
C VAL A 161 4.30 14.18 0.64
N ALA A 162 3.23 14.53 1.33
CA ALA A 162 2.23 15.55 1.06
C ALA A 162 2.26 16.69 2.12
N PRO A 163 1.96 17.94 1.74
CA PRO A 163 1.77 19.02 2.71
C PRO A 163 0.46 18.84 3.51
N VAL A 164 0.45 19.19 4.79
CA VAL A 164 -0.80 19.25 5.60
C VAL A 164 -0.90 20.57 6.38
N PRO A 165 -2.12 20.98 6.79
CA PRO A 165 -2.32 22.14 7.65
C PRO A 165 -1.54 22.05 8.97
N MET A 166 -1.02 23.19 9.46
CA MET A 166 -0.16 23.23 10.65
C MET A 166 -0.83 22.67 11.92
N GLU A 167 -2.14 22.80 12.04
CA GLU A 167 -2.95 22.25 13.13
C GLU A 167 -2.96 20.72 13.19
N ASN A 168 -2.73 20.03 12.06
CA ASN A 168 -2.79 18.58 11.96
C ASN A 168 -1.42 17.90 12.11
N VAL A 169 -0.32 18.67 12.15
CA VAL A 169 1.07 18.18 12.11
C VAL A 169 1.38 17.17 13.23
N SER A 170 0.79 17.33 14.42
CA SER A 170 1.00 16.43 15.57
C SER A 170 0.52 15.00 15.35
N SER A 171 -0.30 14.75 14.32
CA SER A 171 -0.82 13.42 13.98
C SER A 171 0.11 12.63 13.05
N TYR A 172 1.19 13.24 12.55
CA TYR A 172 2.02 12.68 11.49
C TYR A 172 3.52 12.77 11.80
N GLY A 173 4.34 12.04 11.03
CA GLY A 173 5.80 12.15 11.08
C GLY A 173 6.32 13.22 10.10
N VAL A 174 7.22 14.10 10.56
CA VAL A 174 7.66 15.28 9.82
C VAL A 174 9.05 15.10 9.20
N ALA A 175 9.15 15.37 7.91
CA ALA A 175 10.39 15.34 7.14
C ALA A 175 11.15 16.67 7.23
N ASP A 176 12.46 16.66 7.50
CA ASP A 176 13.34 17.85 7.38
C ASP A 176 13.91 18.02 5.97
N CYS A 177 13.36 18.98 5.22
CA CYS A 177 13.75 19.32 3.84
C CYS A 177 14.48 20.67 3.71
N HIS A 178 15.25 21.09 4.71
CA HIS A 178 16.02 22.37 4.69
C HIS A 178 15.19 23.66 4.54
N GLY A 179 13.88 23.64 4.83
CA GLY A 179 13.03 24.82 4.71
C GLY A 179 12.80 25.28 3.27
N VAL A 180 13.03 24.39 2.30
CA VAL A 180 12.75 24.62 0.89
C VAL A 180 11.30 24.25 0.61
N ASP A 181 10.57 25.12 -0.09
CA ASP A 181 9.24 24.80 -0.61
C ASP A 181 9.38 23.79 -1.75
N ILE A 182 8.78 22.61 -1.56
CA ILE A 182 8.75 21.54 -2.55
C ILE A 182 7.41 21.65 -3.29
N PRO A 183 7.39 21.96 -4.59
CA PRO A 183 6.16 21.97 -5.36
C PRO A 183 5.59 20.54 -5.45
N LEU A 184 4.30 20.42 -5.80
CA LEU A 184 3.70 19.11 -6.10
C LEU A 184 4.51 18.40 -7.20
N GLY A 185 4.82 17.12 -6.98
CA GLY A 185 5.70 16.34 -7.84
C GLY A 185 7.20 16.68 -7.74
N GLY A 186 7.57 17.62 -6.87
CA GLY A 186 8.95 17.99 -6.59
C GLY A 186 9.67 16.96 -5.71
N GLN A 187 11.00 17.09 -5.63
CA GLN A 187 11.85 16.17 -4.88
C GLN A 187 12.99 16.91 -4.16
N ARG A 188 13.42 16.38 -3.01
CA ARG A 188 14.54 16.94 -2.24
C ARG A 188 15.22 15.86 -1.39
N LEU A 189 16.52 16.02 -1.15
CA LEU A 189 17.23 15.20 -0.17
C LEU A 189 16.70 15.48 1.25
N LEU A 190 16.34 14.40 1.94
CA LEU A 190 15.94 14.42 3.33
C LEU A 190 17.19 14.51 4.21
N ARG A 191 17.23 15.49 5.13
CA ARG A 191 18.34 15.60 6.09
C ARG A 191 18.15 14.71 7.32
N LYS A 192 16.95 14.76 7.89
CA LYS A 192 16.61 14.06 9.13
C LYS A 192 15.12 13.83 9.24
N TRP A 193 14.75 12.77 9.95
CA TRP A 193 13.40 12.52 10.40
C TRP A 193 13.14 13.17 11.77
N LEU A 194 12.10 14.00 11.88
CA LEU A 194 11.72 14.63 13.14
C LEU A 194 10.57 13.85 13.80
N LYS A 195 10.79 13.34 15.01
CA LYS A 195 9.73 12.78 15.86
C LYS A 195 9.21 13.87 16.79
N ASN A 196 7.89 14.10 16.80
CA ASN A 196 7.16 14.86 17.82
C ASN A 196 7.84 16.15 18.32
N GLN A 197 8.08 17.13 17.44
CA GLN A 197 8.31 18.51 17.89
C GLN A 197 7.64 19.54 16.99
N VAL A 198 6.99 20.50 17.66
CA VAL A 198 6.36 21.71 17.12
C VAL A 198 7.43 22.54 16.40
N LEU A 199 7.49 22.46 15.06
CA LEU A 199 8.36 23.30 14.25
C LEU A 199 7.66 23.74 12.97
N LYS A 200 7.88 25.01 12.62
CA LYS A 200 7.21 25.74 11.54
C LYS A 200 7.55 25.12 10.17
N ARG A 201 6.50 24.70 9.44
CA ARG A 201 6.44 24.40 7.99
C ARG A 201 7.32 23.27 7.47
N ARG A 202 6.80 22.03 7.32
CA ARG A 202 7.35 20.98 6.42
C ARG A 202 6.33 19.91 6.00
N LEU A 203 6.58 19.29 4.82
CA LEU A 203 5.84 18.18 4.18
C LEU A 203 5.84 16.88 5.03
N LEU A 204 4.81 16.05 4.88
CA LEU A 204 4.42 14.90 5.72
C LEU A 204 4.01 13.69 4.87
N ILE A 205 4.18 12.44 5.31
CA ILE A 205 3.73 11.24 4.54
C ILE A 205 2.20 11.15 4.51
#